data_AF-A0AAV2H5X7-F1
#
_entry.id   AF-A0AAV2H5X7-F1
#
_cell.length_a   1.000
_cell.length_b   1.000
_cell.length_c   1.000
_cell.angle_alpha   90.00
_cell.angle_beta   90.00
_cell.angle_gamma   90.00
#
_symmetry.space_group_name_H-M   'P 1'
#
loop_
_entity.id
_entity.type
_entity.pdbx_description
1 polymer ?
#
loop_
_entity_poly.entity_id
_entity_poly.type
_entity_poly.pdbx_seq_one_letter_code
_entity_poly.pdbx_strand_id
1 'polypeptide(L)'
;MQSDKMIQAIRHRFNSSDLELVGVHVRQRDKYSNPVTLEAPVSFFNNAFAKMRSLLGGSKALFVVAGNNLTWCRDNLKGPDIVVLDDAKAEVHFAVLASCQHGVVSIGTFGWWSAWLSGGHVIYYVRFPIPESTEAVGFVAEDYYPTHWIPVDH
;
A
#
# COMPACT_ATOMS: atom_id res chain seq x y z
N MET A 1 -8.57 13.91 -14.73
CA MET A 1 -7.82 14.40 -13.56
C MET A 1 -6.34 14.03 -13.69
N GLN A 2 -5.41 14.59 -12.87
CA GLN A 2 -3.98 14.25 -12.93
C GLN A 2 -3.71 12.75 -12.63
N SER A 3 -4.47 12.17 -11.69
CA SER A 3 -4.44 10.74 -11.36
C SER A 3 -4.74 9.85 -12.56
N ASP A 4 -5.77 10.17 -13.34
CA ASP A 4 -6.18 9.36 -14.50
C ASP A 4 -5.06 9.31 -15.54
N LYS A 5 -4.37 10.44 -15.75
CA LYS A 5 -3.20 10.49 -16.64
C LYS A 5 -2.07 9.59 -16.15
N MET A 6 -1.84 9.52 -14.83
CA MET A 6 -0.82 8.64 -14.26
C MET A 6 -1.20 7.16 -14.42
N ILE A 7 -2.45 6.78 -14.13
CA ILE A 7 -2.92 5.40 -14.33
C ILE A 7 -2.84 4.99 -15.80
N GLN A 8 -3.25 5.86 -16.72
CA GLN A 8 -3.16 5.58 -18.15
C GLN A 8 -1.71 5.46 -18.63
N ALA A 9 -0.81 6.33 -18.14
CA ALA A 9 0.61 6.24 -18.45
C ALA A 9 1.22 4.93 -17.94
N ILE A 10 0.84 4.48 -16.73
CA ILE A 10 1.24 3.20 -16.17
C ILE A 10 0.74 2.05 -17.06
N ARG A 11 -0.56 2.01 -17.37
CA ARG A 11 -1.13 0.94 -18.21
C ARG A 11 -0.49 0.90 -19.61
N HIS A 12 -0.23 2.05 -20.21
CA HIS A 12 0.46 2.13 -21.50
C HIS A 12 1.90 1.62 -21.40
N ARG A 13 2.65 2.00 -20.35
CA ARG A 13 4.04 1.59 -20.15
C ARG A 13 4.21 0.07 -20.01
N PHE A 14 3.23 -0.60 -19.40
CA PHE A 14 3.28 -2.05 -19.17
C PHE A 14 2.50 -2.88 -20.21
N ASN A 15 1.92 -2.22 -21.23
CA ASN A 15 1.30 -2.81 -22.43
C ASN A 15 0.41 -4.03 -22.16
N SER A 16 -0.49 -3.93 -21.18
CA SER A 16 -1.39 -5.05 -20.85
C SER A 16 -2.75 -4.54 -20.35
N SER A 17 -3.81 -4.98 -21.04
CA SER A 17 -5.20 -4.85 -20.58
C SER A 17 -5.47 -5.67 -19.32
N ASP A 18 -4.70 -6.74 -19.12
CA ASP A 18 -4.92 -7.78 -18.10
C ASP A 18 -4.03 -7.55 -16.85
N LEU A 19 -3.65 -6.30 -16.65
CA LEU A 19 -2.80 -5.88 -15.54
C LEU A 19 -3.67 -5.55 -14.32
N GLU A 20 -3.44 -6.29 -13.24
CA GLU A 20 -4.06 -6.03 -11.95
C GLU A 20 -3.23 -5.01 -11.17
N LEU A 21 -3.78 -3.80 -11.00
CA LEU A 21 -3.10 -2.74 -10.26
C LEU A 21 -3.29 -2.93 -8.77
N VAL A 22 -2.18 -2.96 -8.05
CA VAL A 22 -2.13 -3.06 -6.59
C VAL A 22 -1.60 -1.74 -6.05
N GLY A 23 -2.46 -0.95 -5.40
CA GLY A 23 -2.06 0.27 -4.73
C GLY A 23 -1.31 -0.05 -3.45
N VAL A 24 -0.06 0.41 -3.34
CA VAL A 24 0.79 0.17 -2.17
C VAL A 24 1.04 1.49 -1.46
N HIS A 25 0.54 1.61 -0.23
CA HIS A 25 0.85 2.75 0.62
C HIS A 25 1.94 2.42 1.64
N VAL A 26 3.03 3.18 1.60
CA VAL A 26 4.18 3.07 2.50
C VAL A 26 4.20 4.25 3.46
N ARG A 27 3.91 4.01 4.73
CA ARG A 27 4.12 4.96 5.83
C ARG A 27 5.49 4.72 6.45
N GLN A 28 6.41 5.62 6.14
CA GLN A 28 7.71 5.78 6.79
C GLN A 28 7.61 6.85 7.88
N ARG A 29 8.41 6.75 8.92
CA ARG A 29 8.56 7.79 9.94
C ARG A 29 9.26 8.99 9.30
N ASP A 30 8.84 10.19 9.68
CA ASP A 30 9.66 11.37 9.43
C ASP A 30 10.82 11.39 10.46
N LYS A 31 11.97 11.96 10.14
CA LYS A 31 13.13 11.93 11.05
C LYS A 31 12.90 12.63 12.41
N TYR A 32 11.74 13.28 12.62
CA TYR A 32 11.45 14.15 13.76
C TYR A 32 10.22 13.72 14.58
N SER A 33 9.55 12.63 14.23
CA SER A 33 8.32 12.17 14.87
C SER A 33 8.61 11.26 16.06
N ASN A 34 7.62 11.21 16.96
CA ASN A 34 7.64 10.42 18.19
C ASN A 34 8.11 8.97 17.96
N PRO A 35 8.84 8.37 18.91
CA PRO A 35 9.36 7.00 18.82
C PRO A 35 8.27 5.91 18.78
N VAL A 36 6.99 6.28 18.87
CA VAL A 36 5.82 5.40 19.05
C VAL A 36 5.10 5.11 17.72
N THR A 37 5.76 5.25 16.56
CA THR A 37 5.14 4.87 15.27
C THR A 37 5.89 3.69 14.67
N LEU A 38 5.22 2.54 14.52
CA LEU A 38 5.81 1.33 13.98
C LEU A 38 5.85 1.42 12.46
N GLU A 39 7.06 1.41 11.91
CA GLU A 39 7.24 1.31 10.47
C GLU A 39 7.05 -0.14 10.03
N ALA A 40 6.36 -0.33 8.91
CA ALA A 40 6.35 -1.64 8.26
C ALA A 40 7.74 -1.89 7.63
N PRO A 41 8.43 -2.98 7.98
CA PRO A 41 9.75 -3.27 7.43
C PRO A 41 9.66 -3.69 5.96
N VAL A 42 10.80 -3.67 5.26
CA VAL A 42 10.88 -4.13 3.85
C VAL A 42 10.34 -5.56 3.69
N SER A 43 10.58 -6.43 4.67
CA SER A 43 10.15 -7.83 4.60
C SER A 43 8.62 -7.97 4.63
N PHE A 44 7.88 -7.09 5.32
CA PHE A 44 6.43 -7.03 5.22
C PHE A 44 5.98 -6.80 3.77
N PHE A 45 6.55 -5.80 3.09
CA PHE A 45 6.18 -5.51 1.71
C PHE A 45 6.51 -6.68 0.77
N ASN A 46 7.67 -7.33 0.96
CA ASN A 46 8.03 -8.51 0.19
C ASN A 46 7.04 -9.67 0.39
N ASN A 47 6.67 -9.95 1.65
CA ASN A 47 5.68 -10.98 1.99
C ASN A 47 4.30 -10.63 1.41
N ALA A 48 3.88 -9.37 1.52
CA ALA A 48 2.62 -8.89 0.97
C ALA A 48 2.58 -9.00 -0.57
N PHE A 49 3.67 -8.65 -1.26
CA PHE A 49 3.75 -8.79 -2.72
C PHE A 49 3.71 -10.24 -3.15
N ALA A 50 4.43 -11.14 -2.46
CA ALA A 50 4.35 -12.58 -2.71
C ALA A 50 2.93 -13.12 -2.49
N LYS A 51 2.29 -12.73 -1.39
CA LYS A 51 0.91 -13.12 -1.08
C LYS A 51 -0.07 -12.61 -2.14
N MET A 52 0.04 -11.35 -2.56
CA MET A 52 -0.82 -10.77 -3.58
C MET A 52 -0.66 -11.49 -4.92
N ARG A 53 0.57 -11.77 -5.35
CA ARG A 53 0.84 -12.57 -6.57
C ARG A 53 0.17 -13.95 -6.49
N SER A 54 0.22 -14.61 -5.33
CA SER A 54 -0.45 -15.89 -5.12
C SER A 54 -1.98 -15.79 -5.18
N LEU A 55 -2.57 -14.70 -4.65
CA LEU A 55 -4.02 -14.49 -4.68
C LEU A 55 -4.53 -14.29 -6.11
N LEU A 56 -3.74 -13.61 -6.96
CA LEU A 56 -4.12 -13.27 -8.33
C LEU A 56 -3.94 -14.41 -9.33
N GLY A 57 -3.46 -15.58 -8.90
CA GLY A 57 -3.62 -16.85 -9.61
C GLY A 57 -3.03 -16.92 -11.03
N GLY A 58 -2.03 -16.11 -11.34
CA GLY A 58 -1.40 -16.04 -12.67
C GLY A 58 -1.66 -14.73 -13.45
N SER A 59 -2.54 -13.86 -12.95
CA SER A 59 -2.70 -12.50 -13.49
C SER A 59 -1.45 -11.66 -13.21
N LYS A 60 -1.14 -10.70 -14.10
CA LYS A 60 0.03 -9.83 -13.93
C LYS A 60 -0.28 -8.73 -12.94
N ALA A 61 0.19 -8.88 -11.71
CA ALA A 61 0.16 -7.83 -10.70
C ALA A 61 1.15 -6.70 -11.07
N LEU A 62 0.74 -5.45 -10.89
CA LEU A 62 1.65 -4.31 -10.87
C LEU A 62 1.45 -3.51 -9.60
N PHE A 63 2.51 -3.41 -8.80
CA PHE A 63 2.51 -2.70 -7.54
C PHE A 63 2.82 -1.22 -7.76
N VAL A 64 1.80 -0.38 -7.58
CA VAL A 64 1.89 1.08 -7.70
C VAL A 64 2.12 1.66 -6.32
N VAL A 65 3.36 2.05 -6.05
CA VAL A 65 3.83 2.43 -4.72
C VAL A 65 3.82 3.94 -4.55
N ALA A 66 3.16 4.40 -3.48
CA ALA A 66 3.25 5.77 -2.98
C ALA A 66 3.49 5.77 -1.47
N GLY A 67 4.03 6.87 -0.95
CA GLY A 67 4.32 7.00 0.46
C GLY A 67 4.91 8.35 0.78
N ASN A 68 5.10 8.63 2.07
CA ASN A 68 5.66 9.91 2.52
C ASN A 68 7.18 10.02 2.37
N ASN A 69 7.86 8.95 1.95
CA ASN A 69 9.28 8.95 1.60
C ASN A 69 9.52 8.10 0.34
N LEU A 70 9.34 8.72 -0.83
CA LEU A 70 9.51 8.05 -2.12
C LEU A 70 10.94 7.60 -2.38
N THR A 71 11.95 8.29 -1.82
CA THR A 71 13.36 7.87 -1.92
C THR A 71 13.56 6.52 -1.26
N TRP A 72 13.09 6.37 -0.01
CA TRP A 72 13.16 5.08 0.68
C TRP A 72 12.42 3.98 -0.10
N CYS A 73 11.25 4.30 -0.66
CA CYS A 73 10.49 3.34 -1.48
C CYS A 73 11.32 2.86 -2.68
N ARG A 74 11.96 3.77 -3.42
CA ARG A 74 12.81 3.42 -4.57
C ARG A 74 14.05 2.61 -4.17
N ASP A 75 14.63 2.91 -3.02
CA ASP A 75 15.84 2.24 -2.55
C ASP A 75 15.59 0.81 -2.09
N ASN A 76 14.42 0.56 -1.49
CA ASN A 76 14.10 -0.69 -0.80
C ASN A 76 13.10 -1.60 -1.54
N LEU A 77 12.18 -1.03 -2.31
CA LEU A 77 11.14 -1.78 -3.02
C LEU A 77 11.47 -1.84 -4.51
N LYS A 78 12.08 -2.94 -4.92
CA LYS A 78 12.60 -3.15 -6.29
C LYS A 78 12.07 -4.45 -6.88
N GLY A 79 11.63 -4.37 -8.13
CA GLY A 79 11.11 -5.52 -8.87
C GLY A 79 10.64 -5.11 -10.26
N PRO A 80 10.55 -6.06 -11.21
CA PRO A 80 10.10 -5.77 -12.57
C PRO A 80 8.61 -5.36 -12.62
N ASP A 81 7.86 -5.67 -11.58
CA ASP A 81 6.43 -5.42 -11.40
C ASP A 81 6.14 -4.38 -10.32
N ILE A 82 7.13 -3.54 -9.98
CA ILE A 82 6.99 -2.49 -8.97
C ILE A 82 7.27 -1.13 -9.61
N VAL A 83 6.35 -0.17 -9.40
CA VAL A 83 6.47 1.21 -9.85
C VAL A 83 6.28 2.13 -8.66
N VAL A 84 7.34 2.81 -8.26
CA VAL A 84 7.23 3.93 -7.32
C VAL A 84 6.80 5.18 -8.08
N LEU A 85 5.70 5.79 -7.64
CA LEU A 85 5.21 7.02 -8.24
C LEU A 85 6.22 8.16 -8.09
N ASP A 86 6.19 9.07 -9.05
CA ASP A 86 6.90 10.33 -8.94
C ASP A 86 6.23 11.27 -7.94
N ASP A 87 6.96 12.30 -7.56
CA ASP A 87 6.48 13.30 -6.62
C ASP A 87 5.22 13.98 -7.17
N ALA A 88 4.20 14.05 -6.32
CA ALA A 88 2.93 14.67 -6.62
C ALA A 88 2.26 15.06 -5.30
N LYS A 89 1.17 15.83 -5.39
CA LYS A 89 0.39 16.15 -4.19
C LYS A 89 -0.22 14.89 -3.59
N ALA A 90 -0.40 14.90 -2.27
CA ALA A 90 -0.91 13.74 -1.52
C ALA A 90 -2.28 13.27 -2.04
N GLU A 91 -3.17 14.19 -2.41
CA GLU A 91 -4.47 13.88 -2.99
C GLU A 91 -4.38 13.18 -4.36
N VAL A 92 -3.32 13.45 -5.13
CA VAL A 92 -3.07 12.77 -6.40
C VAL A 92 -2.61 11.34 -6.17
N HIS A 93 -1.66 11.13 -5.25
CA HIS A 93 -1.26 9.77 -4.84
C HIS A 93 -2.45 9.01 -4.28
N PHE A 94 -3.26 9.63 -3.41
CA PHE A 94 -4.45 9.01 -2.85
C PHE A 94 -5.41 8.56 -3.95
N ALA A 95 -5.72 9.43 -4.90
CA ALA A 95 -6.62 9.11 -6.00
C ALA A 95 -6.05 7.97 -6.88
N VAL A 96 -4.73 7.94 -7.13
CA VAL A 96 -4.09 6.84 -7.87
C VAL A 96 -4.21 5.51 -7.12
N LEU A 97 -3.88 5.49 -5.83
CA LEU A 97 -3.99 4.29 -5.00
C LEU A 97 -5.43 3.80 -4.87
N ALA A 98 -6.38 4.71 -4.63
CA ALA A 98 -7.81 4.40 -4.53
C ALA A 98 -8.41 3.91 -5.87
N SER A 99 -7.78 4.24 -7.00
CA SER A 99 -8.21 3.76 -8.32
C SER A 99 -7.64 2.38 -8.67
N CYS A 100 -6.77 1.81 -7.83
CA CYS A 100 -6.23 0.47 -8.03
C CYS A 100 -7.27 -0.60 -7.65
N GLN A 101 -7.19 -1.77 -8.28
CA GLN A 101 -8.11 -2.88 -8.00
C GLN A 101 -7.84 -3.53 -6.64
N HIS A 102 -6.58 -3.55 -6.21
CA HIS A 102 -6.14 -4.19 -4.96
C HIS A 102 -5.33 -3.24 -4.09
N GLY A 103 -5.15 -3.58 -2.81
CA GLY A 103 -4.42 -2.77 -1.84
C GLY A 103 -3.34 -3.54 -1.07
N VAL A 104 -2.21 -2.89 -0.81
CA VAL A 104 -1.25 -3.26 0.23
C VAL A 104 -1.00 -2.04 1.10
N VAL A 105 -1.30 -2.12 2.39
CA VAL A 105 -1.21 -0.98 3.29
C VAL A 105 -0.34 -1.28 4.50
N SER A 106 0.59 -0.37 4.78
CA SER A 106 1.27 -0.31 6.07
C SER A 106 0.30 0.25 7.15
N ILE A 107 0.81 1.09 8.05
CA ILE A 107 0.01 1.77 9.06
C ILE A 107 -0.56 3.11 8.56
N GLY A 108 -1.61 3.60 9.23
CA GLY A 108 -2.16 4.94 9.05
C GLY A 108 -3.40 5.04 8.16
N THR A 109 -4.16 6.12 8.37
CA THR A 109 -5.49 6.34 7.75
C THR A 109 -5.44 6.59 6.26
N PHE A 110 -4.37 7.20 5.73
CA PHE A 110 -4.22 7.45 4.29
C PHE A 110 -4.26 6.15 3.49
N GLY A 111 -3.40 5.19 3.86
CA GLY A 111 -3.36 3.87 3.24
C GLY A 111 -4.69 3.14 3.43
N TRP A 112 -5.20 3.12 4.67
CA TRP A 112 -6.47 2.46 5.00
C TRP A 112 -7.61 2.95 4.11
N TRP A 113 -7.83 4.26 3.98
CA TRP A 113 -8.91 4.81 3.14
C TRP A 113 -8.68 4.57 1.65
N SER A 114 -7.44 4.64 1.17
CA SER A 114 -7.15 4.32 -0.22
C SER A 114 -7.46 2.86 -0.56
N ALA A 115 -7.16 1.93 0.35
CA ALA A 115 -7.45 0.51 0.15
C ALA A 115 -8.93 0.16 0.38
N TRP A 116 -9.61 0.86 1.29
CA TRP A 116 -11.06 0.74 1.44
C TRP A 116 -11.82 1.07 0.15
N LEU A 117 -11.31 2.04 -0.61
CA LEU A 117 -11.87 2.43 -1.91
C LEU A 117 -11.48 1.47 -3.05
N SER A 118 -10.52 0.57 -2.83
CA SER A 118 -10.19 -0.50 -3.77
C SER A 118 -11.23 -1.62 -3.69
N GLY A 119 -11.52 -2.28 -4.82
CA GLY A 119 -12.61 -3.26 -4.93
C GLY A 119 -12.22 -4.72 -4.70
N GLY A 120 -10.93 -5.04 -4.64
CA GLY A 120 -10.41 -6.40 -4.61
C GLY A 120 -9.71 -6.77 -3.31
N HIS A 121 -8.73 -7.68 -3.40
CA HIS A 121 -7.91 -8.06 -2.25
C HIS A 121 -7.15 -6.87 -1.64
N VAL A 122 -7.21 -6.78 -0.31
CA VAL A 122 -6.40 -5.85 0.48
C VAL A 122 -5.57 -6.63 1.48
N ILE A 123 -4.26 -6.35 1.53
CA ILE A 123 -3.33 -6.88 2.52
C ILE A 123 -2.90 -5.74 3.45
N TYR A 124 -2.90 -5.97 4.76
CA TYR A 124 -2.49 -4.97 5.74
C TYR A 124 -1.42 -5.49 6.70
N TYR A 125 -0.61 -4.56 7.22
CA TYR A 125 0.39 -4.85 8.23
C TYR A 125 -0.23 -5.01 9.62
N VAL A 126 -0.04 -6.18 10.24
CA VAL A 126 -0.77 -6.61 11.45
C VAL A 126 -0.33 -5.94 12.76
N ARG A 127 0.82 -5.25 12.76
CA ARG A 127 1.44 -4.76 14.00
C ARG A 127 0.96 -3.36 14.41
N PHE A 128 -0.18 -2.90 13.90
CA PHE A 128 -0.83 -1.66 14.30
C PHE A 128 -2.07 -1.93 15.14
N PRO A 129 -2.32 -1.15 16.21
CA PRO A 129 -1.43 -0.16 16.81
C PRO A 129 -0.29 -0.81 17.59
N ILE A 130 0.70 -0.02 18.00
CA ILE A 130 1.78 -0.52 18.86
C ILE A 130 1.17 -0.91 20.21
N PRO A 131 1.47 -2.10 20.75
CA PRO A 131 1.01 -2.47 22.10
C PRO A 131 1.35 -1.36 23.11
N GLU A 132 0.41 -1.05 23.99
CA GLU A 132 0.56 -0.02 25.04
C GLU A 132 0.65 1.43 24.54
N SER A 133 0.47 1.69 23.25
CA SER A 133 0.31 3.06 22.75
C SER A 133 -1.09 3.61 23.05
N THR A 134 -1.24 4.95 22.98
CA THR A 134 -2.55 5.59 23.14
C THR A 134 -3.56 5.09 22.11
N GLU A 135 -3.11 4.81 20.90
CA GLU A 135 -3.90 4.26 19.80
C GLU A 135 -4.36 2.82 20.05
N ALA A 136 -3.68 2.07 20.94
CA ALA A 136 -4.09 0.73 21.34
C ALA A 136 -5.24 0.72 22.34
N VAL A 137 -5.49 1.84 23.02
CA VAL A 137 -6.58 1.95 24.01
C VAL A 137 -7.92 1.82 23.30
N GLY A 138 -8.62 0.71 23.51
CA GLY A 138 -9.92 0.43 22.90
C GLY A 138 -9.86 0.03 21.42
N PHE A 139 -8.67 -0.24 20.87
CA PHE A 139 -8.55 -0.73 19.51
C PHE A 139 -8.93 -2.21 19.43
N VAL A 140 -9.85 -2.53 18.52
CA VAL A 140 -10.24 -3.90 18.16
C VAL A 140 -9.97 -4.05 16.67
N ALA A 141 -9.08 -4.98 16.32
CA ALA A 141 -8.63 -5.15 14.93
C ALA A 141 -9.79 -5.52 13.99
N GLU A 142 -10.74 -6.30 14.50
CA GLU A 142 -11.94 -6.75 13.79
C GLU A 142 -12.95 -5.63 13.52
N ASP A 143 -12.94 -4.57 14.35
CA ASP A 143 -13.76 -3.38 14.13
C ASP A 143 -13.06 -2.39 13.17
N TYR A 144 -11.72 -2.42 13.15
CA TYR A 144 -10.92 -1.50 12.35
C TYR A 144 -10.63 -2.00 10.93
N TYR A 145 -10.42 -3.30 10.74
CA TYR A 145 -10.14 -3.90 9.43
C TYR A 145 -11.33 -4.73 8.95
N PRO A 146 -11.79 -4.56 7.70
CA PRO A 146 -12.79 -5.45 7.12
C PRO A 146 -12.38 -6.91 7.23
N THR A 147 -13.33 -7.79 7.54
CA THR A 147 -13.08 -9.23 7.74
C THR A 147 -12.51 -9.96 6.52
N HIS A 148 -12.65 -9.40 5.32
CA HIS A 148 -12.10 -9.93 4.08
C HIS A 148 -10.70 -9.40 3.75
N TRP A 149 -10.17 -8.47 4.54
CA TRP A 149 -8.77 -8.02 4.42
C TRP A 149 -7.83 -9.05 5.01
N ILE A 150 -6.63 -9.11 4.45
CA ILE A 150 -5.69 -10.19 4.70
C ILE A 150 -4.56 -9.68 5.59
N PRO A 151 -4.45 -10.17 6.83
CA PRO A 151 -3.33 -9.84 7.71
C PRO A 151 -2.02 -10.46 7.19
N VAL A 152 -0.95 -9.68 7.12
CA VAL A 152 0.42 -10.17 6.85
C VAL A 152 1.41 -9.57 7.85
N ASP A 153 2.29 -10.42 8.40
CA ASP A 153 3.44 -10.00 9.21
C ASP A 153 4.73 -9.94 8.38
N HIS A 154 5.81 -9.47 8.99
CA HIS A 154 7.11 -9.25 8.38
C HIS A 154 8.00 -10.50 8.26
#